data_AF-A0A2E4WBV2-F1
#
_entry.id   AF-A0A2E4WBV2-F1
#
_cell.length_a   1.000
_cell.length_b   1.000
_cell.length_c   1.000
_cell.angle_alpha   90.00
_cell.angle_beta   90.00
_cell.angle_gamma   90.00
#
_symmetry.space_group_name_H-M   'P 1'
#
loop_
_entity.id
_entity.type
_entity.pdbx_description
1 polymer ?
#
loop_
_entity_poly.entity_id
_entity_poly.type
_entity_poly.pdbx_seq_one_letter_code
_entity_poly.pdbx_strand_id
1 'polypeptide(L)'
;MKKVHQATPSTSRYVFHNVPNTKEGRKFIADAKQYLNEDQYVIEKRNRGKRASSAKAKGLHPRSYDQDLPTVHATSFCVYVNAKPKARYQVLPNHQVSRLSEALKENRELHYKLNKAEKMISNIRVMVTQDDVRYSHDEEIRDLLSSINNRSFKIS
;
A
#
# COMPACT_ATOMS: atom_id res chain seq x y z
N MET A 1 0.12 -18.74 -17.61
CA MET A 1 1.24 -18.74 -16.64
C MET A 1 0.67 -18.62 -15.22
N LYS A 2 0.78 -19.66 -14.39
CA LYS A 2 0.29 -19.61 -13.00
C LYS A 2 1.29 -18.85 -12.14
N LYS A 3 0.84 -17.78 -11.46
CA LYS A 3 1.63 -17.13 -10.41
C LYS A 3 1.84 -18.13 -9.28
N VAL A 4 3.05 -18.64 -9.15
CA VAL A 4 3.45 -19.38 -7.95
C VAL A 4 3.62 -18.36 -6.85
N HIS A 5 2.60 -18.20 -6.02
CA HIS A 5 2.77 -17.57 -4.72
C HIS A 5 3.67 -18.49 -3.89
N GLN A 6 4.96 -18.18 -3.82
CA GLN A 6 5.80 -18.73 -2.78
C GLN A 6 5.29 -18.15 -1.47
N ALA A 7 4.45 -18.92 -0.77
CA ALA A 7 4.20 -18.70 0.64
C ALA A 7 5.56 -18.81 1.34
N THR A 8 6.10 -17.70 1.82
CA THR A 8 7.19 -17.74 2.79
C THR A 8 6.66 -18.52 3.99
N PRO A 9 7.25 -19.68 4.34
CA PRO A 9 6.83 -20.36 5.56
C PRO A 9 7.10 -19.40 6.72
N SER A 10 6.08 -19.08 7.53
CA SER A 10 6.31 -18.37 8.78
C SER A 10 7.10 -19.31 9.69
N THR A 11 8.42 -19.20 9.66
CA THR A 11 9.34 -20.05 10.44
C THR A 11 9.43 -19.54 11.88
N SER A 12 8.31 -19.52 12.59
CA SER A 12 8.34 -19.43 14.05
C SER A 12 8.88 -20.75 14.57
N ARG A 13 10.17 -20.77 14.90
CA ARG A 13 10.84 -21.99 15.33
C ARG A 13 10.46 -22.34 16.77
N TYR A 14 10.14 -21.32 17.57
CA TYR A 14 9.65 -21.48 18.95
C TYR A 14 8.61 -20.41 19.30
N VAL A 15 7.55 -20.83 19.98
CA VAL A 15 6.50 -19.94 20.48
C VAL A 15 6.29 -20.20 21.97
N PHE A 16 6.49 -19.18 22.78
CA PHE A 16 6.18 -19.21 24.21
C PHE A 16 4.80 -18.60 24.43
N HIS A 17 3.84 -19.46 24.73
CA HIS A 17 2.47 -19.05 25.02
C HIS A 17 2.34 -18.62 26.49
N ASN A 18 1.44 -17.67 26.75
CA ASN A 18 1.02 -17.26 28.09
C ASN A 18 2.15 -16.76 29.01
N VAL A 19 3.18 -16.10 28.46
CA VAL A 19 4.19 -15.42 29.27
C VAL A 19 3.50 -14.31 30.07
N PRO A 20 3.52 -14.31 31.41
CA PRO A 20 2.74 -13.36 32.19
C PRO A 20 3.23 -11.92 31.99
N ASN A 21 2.32 -10.94 31.99
CA ASN A 21 2.70 -9.51 31.96
C ASN A 21 3.11 -9.01 33.37
N THR A 22 4.03 -9.72 34.01
CA THR A 22 4.62 -9.39 35.31
C THR A 22 6.04 -8.86 35.13
N LYS A 23 6.72 -8.48 36.23
CA LYS A 23 8.14 -8.11 36.19
C LYS A 23 9.00 -9.27 35.67
N GLU A 24 8.68 -10.50 36.09
CA GLU A 24 9.38 -11.73 35.67
C GLU A 24 9.19 -12.03 34.19
N GLY A 25 7.95 -12.04 33.68
CA GLY A 25 7.72 -12.32 32.27
C GLY A 25 8.29 -11.24 31.35
N ARG A 26 8.33 -9.98 31.79
CA ARG A 26 9.02 -8.90 31.08
C ARG A 26 10.54 -9.09 31.10
N LYS A 27 11.10 -9.53 32.22
CA LYS A 27 12.52 -9.88 32.33
C LYS A 27 12.88 -11.03 31.40
N PHE A 28 12.07 -12.10 31.35
CA PHE A 28 12.25 -13.21 30.40
C PHE A 28 12.37 -12.72 28.95
N ILE A 29 11.49 -11.80 28.51
CA ILE A 29 11.55 -11.25 27.16
C ILE A 29 12.83 -10.43 26.95
N ALA A 30 13.26 -9.65 27.95
CA ALA A 30 14.49 -8.86 27.87
C ALA A 30 15.73 -9.76 27.81
N ASP A 31 15.81 -10.76 28.69
CA ASP A 31 16.89 -11.74 28.72
C ASP A 31 16.93 -12.51 27.39
N ALA A 32 15.79 -12.94 26.86
CA ALA A 32 15.73 -13.62 25.56
C ALA A 32 16.30 -12.74 24.44
N LYS A 33 16.02 -11.43 24.45
CA LYS A 33 16.59 -10.48 23.47
C LYS A 33 18.10 -10.31 23.64
N GLN A 34 18.59 -10.27 24.87
CA GLN A 34 20.00 -10.09 25.17
C GLN A 34 20.85 -11.32 24.83
N TYR A 35 20.34 -12.52 25.11
CA TYR A 35 21.11 -13.75 24.98
C TYR A 35 20.95 -14.47 23.65
N LEU A 36 19.89 -14.17 22.89
CA LEU A 36 19.78 -14.67 21.52
C LEU A 36 20.62 -13.82 20.57
N ASN A 37 21.38 -14.47 19.71
CA ASN A 37 22.16 -13.80 18.68
C ASN A 37 21.21 -13.02 17.77
N GLU A 38 21.27 -11.69 17.87
CA GLU A 38 20.42 -10.77 17.11
C GLU A 38 20.61 -10.95 15.59
N ASP A 39 21.76 -11.41 15.11
CA ASP A 39 21.99 -11.67 13.67
C ASP A 39 21.25 -12.90 13.16
N GLN A 40 20.93 -13.84 14.05
CA GLN A 40 20.29 -15.11 13.70
C GLN A 40 18.81 -15.16 14.04
N TYR A 41 18.34 -14.36 14.99
CA TYR A 41 16.99 -14.45 15.52
C TYR A 41 16.31 -13.09 15.66
N VAL A 42 14.98 -13.08 15.50
CA VAL A 42 14.09 -11.97 15.84
C VAL A 42 13.12 -12.45 16.89
N ILE A 43 12.92 -11.62 17.92
CA ILE A 43 11.94 -11.85 18.96
C ILE A 43 10.77 -10.89 18.78
N GLU A 44 9.60 -11.44 18.47
CA GLU A 44 8.35 -10.70 18.37
C GLU A 44 7.47 -11.02 19.57
N LYS A 45 6.86 -10.00 20.17
CA LYS A 45 5.88 -10.21 21.24
C LYS A 45 4.51 -9.75 20.78
N ARG A 46 3.49 -10.55 21.07
CA ARG A 46 2.08 -10.23 20.87
C ARG A 46 1.36 -10.15 22.20
N ASN A 47 0.59 -9.09 22.37
CA ASN A 47 -0.10 -8.74 23.61
C ASN A 47 -1.47 -9.43 23.64
N ARG A 48 -1.67 -10.30 24.63
CA ARG A 48 -2.89 -11.13 24.79
C ARG A 48 -3.69 -10.71 26.01
N GLY A 49 -5.01 -10.94 25.94
CA GLY A 49 -5.95 -10.58 26.99
C GLY A 49 -7.39 -10.49 26.46
N LYS A 50 -8.32 -10.14 27.36
CA LYS A 50 -9.74 -10.00 27.04
C LYS A 50 -10.02 -8.70 26.28
N ARG A 51 -10.03 -8.78 24.95
CA ARG A 51 -10.21 -7.62 24.05
C ARG A 51 -11.47 -6.81 24.30
N ALA A 52 -12.60 -7.48 24.53
CA ALA A 52 -13.87 -6.82 24.79
C ALA A 52 -13.81 -5.91 26.03
N SER A 53 -13.12 -6.36 27.09
CA SER A 53 -12.94 -5.57 28.31
C SER A 53 -12.07 -4.34 28.07
N SER A 54 -10.93 -4.52 27.39
CA SER A 54 -9.99 -3.44 27.08
C SER A 54 -10.58 -2.40 26.11
N ALA A 55 -11.38 -2.83 25.14
CA ALA A 55 -12.05 -1.95 24.19
C ALA A 55 -13.17 -1.15 24.86
N LYS A 56 -13.98 -1.79 25.70
CA LYS A 56 -15.02 -1.13 26.50
C LYS A 56 -14.45 -0.02 27.39
N ALA A 57 -13.31 -0.27 28.04
CA ALA A 57 -12.64 0.73 28.89
C ALA A 57 -12.22 2.01 28.14
N LYS A 58 -12.10 1.95 26.79
CA LYS A 58 -11.73 3.10 25.96
C LYS A 58 -12.85 3.59 25.03
N GLY A 59 -14.07 3.05 25.18
CA GLY A 59 -15.18 3.37 24.27
C GLY A 59 -14.96 2.91 22.83
N LEU A 60 -14.12 1.89 22.61
CA LEU A 60 -13.80 1.36 21.28
C LEU A 60 -14.55 0.04 21.02
N HIS A 61 -14.75 -0.29 19.75
CA HIS A 61 -15.27 -1.59 19.34
C HIS A 61 -14.22 -2.70 19.57
N PRO A 62 -14.57 -3.94 19.98
CA PRO A 62 -13.59 -4.99 20.26
C PRO A 62 -12.66 -5.35 19.09
N ARG A 63 -13.13 -5.17 17.84
CA ARG A 63 -12.31 -5.34 16.62
C ARG A 63 -11.29 -4.23 16.39
N SER A 64 -11.34 -3.12 17.13
CA SER A 64 -10.27 -2.12 17.12
C SER A 64 -8.93 -2.70 17.62
N TYR A 65 -8.94 -3.88 18.25
CA TYR A 65 -7.75 -4.66 18.62
C TYR A 65 -7.70 -5.99 17.87
N ASP A 66 -7.60 -5.94 16.55
CA ASP A 66 -7.65 -7.13 15.68
C ASP A 66 -6.54 -8.15 15.97
N GLN A 67 -5.31 -7.69 16.19
CA GLN A 67 -4.16 -8.57 16.39
C GLN A 67 -3.56 -8.49 17.80
N ASP A 68 -3.36 -7.29 18.34
CA ASP A 68 -2.71 -7.06 19.63
C ASP A 68 -3.43 -6.04 20.50
N LEU A 69 -3.37 -6.25 21.81
CA LEU A 69 -3.81 -5.30 22.81
C LEU A 69 -2.71 -4.28 23.15
N PRO A 70 -3.06 -3.07 23.64
CA PRO A 70 -2.08 -2.22 24.29
C PRO A 70 -1.46 -2.94 25.49
N THR A 71 -0.16 -2.78 25.70
CA THR A 71 0.59 -3.50 26.77
C THR A 71 -0.01 -3.32 28.16
N VAL A 72 -0.60 -2.15 28.44
CA VAL A 72 -1.25 -1.82 29.72
C VAL A 72 -2.48 -2.72 29.99
N HIS A 73 -3.13 -3.22 28.94
CA HIS A 73 -4.32 -4.07 29.06
C HIS A 73 -4.03 -5.55 28.76
N ALA A 74 -2.78 -5.89 28.46
CA ALA A 74 -2.37 -7.26 28.21
C ALA A 74 -2.23 -8.01 29.53
N THR A 75 -2.84 -9.18 29.65
CA THR A 75 -2.65 -10.09 30.79
C THR A 75 -1.43 -10.97 30.60
N SER A 76 -1.12 -11.30 29.34
CA SER A 76 0.01 -12.13 28.97
C SER A 76 0.55 -11.76 27.59
N PHE A 77 1.72 -12.31 27.27
CA PHE A 77 2.37 -12.23 25.98
C PHE A 77 2.41 -13.59 25.31
N CYS A 78 2.36 -13.57 23.99
CA CYS A 78 2.80 -14.66 23.15
C CYS A 78 4.11 -14.21 22.50
N VAL A 79 5.21 -14.90 22.82
CA VAL A 79 6.56 -14.51 22.38
C VAL A 79 7.00 -15.49 21.30
N TYR A 80 7.28 -14.96 20.12
CA TYR A 80 7.74 -15.70 18.95
C TYR A 80 9.24 -15.51 18.82
N VAL A 81 9.97 -16.60 18.69
CA VAL A 81 11.39 -16.59 18.32
C VAL A 81 11.49 -17.12 16.90
N ASN A 82 11.74 -16.20 15.98
CA ASN A 82 11.83 -16.45 14.56
C ASN A 82 13.32 -16.43 14.17
N ALA A 83 13.75 -17.36 13.32
CA ALA A 83 15.07 -17.22 12.70
C ALA A 83 15.03 -16.05 11.71
N LYS A 84 16.03 -15.15 11.75
CA LYS A 84 16.20 -14.16 10.68
C LYS A 84 16.41 -14.93 9.38
N PRO A 85 15.68 -14.60 8.30
CA PRO A 85 16.02 -15.16 7.01
C PRO A 85 17.47 -14.77 6.73
N LYS A 86 18.32 -15.75 6.41
CA LYS A 86 19.64 -15.45 5.84
C LYS A 86 19.36 -14.72 4.54
N ALA A 87 19.43 -13.39 4.55
CA ALA A 87 19.30 -12.58 3.37
C ALA A 87 20.50 -12.92 2.48
N ARG A 88 20.32 -13.91 1.60
CA ARG A 88 21.21 -14.11 0.47
C ARG A 88 20.83 -13.00 -0.50
N TYR A 89 21.39 -11.81 -0.32
CA TYR A 89 21.39 -10.83 -1.38
C TYR A 89 22.16 -11.45 -2.53
N GLN A 90 21.43 -11.92 -3.54
CA GLN A 90 22.04 -12.14 -4.84
C GLN A 90 22.38 -10.75 -5.34
N VAL A 91 23.68 -10.43 -5.34
CA VAL A 91 24.18 -9.22 -5.98
C VAL A 91 23.80 -9.35 -7.46
N LEU A 92 22.80 -8.59 -7.88
CA LEU A 92 22.43 -8.54 -9.29
C LEU A 92 23.62 -7.97 -10.06
N PRO A 93 24.06 -8.60 -11.16
CA PRO A 93 25.08 -8.02 -12.00
C PRO A 93 24.70 -6.59 -12.42
N ASN A 94 25.65 -5.67 -12.45
CA ASN A 94 25.41 -4.23 -12.72
C ASN A 94 24.58 -3.98 -13.98
N HIS A 95 24.70 -4.84 -15.02
CA HIS A 95 23.91 -4.72 -16.25
C HIS A 95 22.40 -4.98 -16.02
N GLN A 96 22.03 -5.87 -15.11
CA GLN A 96 20.62 -6.14 -14.76
C GLN A 96 20.04 -4.98 -13.95
N VAL A 97 20.84 -4.41 -13.05
CA VAL A 97 20.48 -3.23 -12.27
C VAL A 97 20.26 -2.02 -13.19
N SER A 98 21.15 -1.80 -14.17
CA SER A 98 20.99 -0.72 -15.16
C SER A 98 19.69 -0.86 -15.96
N ARG A 99 19.44 -2.05 -16.54
CA ARG A 99 18.22 -2.34 -17.30
C ARG A 99 16.94 -2.13 -16.48
N LEU A 100 16.93 -2.60 -15.23
CA LEU A 100 15.79 -2.38 -14.34
C LEU A 100 15.61 -0.91 -13.98
N SER A 101 16.69 -0.16 -13.81
CA SER A 101 16.63 1.27 -13.52
C SER A 101 16.08 2.08 -14.71
N GLU A 102 16.45 1.71 -15.94
CA GLU A 102 15.94 2.30 -17.19
C GLU A 102 14.45 1.98 -17.36
N ALA A 103 14.07 0.71 -17.22
CA ALA A 103 12.66 0.30 -17.30
C ALA A 103 11.78 1.01 -16.25
N LEU A 104 12.31 1.25 -15.03
CA LEU A 104 11.61 2.01 -14.00
C LEU A 104 11.44 3.50 -14.36
N LYS A 105 12.43 4.11 -15.02
CA LYS A 105 12.32 5.49 -15.51
C LYS A 105 11.26 5.59 -16.60
N GLU A 106 11.30 4.70 -17.60
CA GLU A 106 10.30 4.65 -18.68
C GLU A 106 8.88 4.47 -18.13
N ASN A 107 8.71 3.57 -17.16
CA ASN A 107 7.39 3.33 -16.56
C ASN A 107 6.87 4.55 -15.79
N ARG A 108 7.75 5.29 -15.09
CA ARG A 108 7.38 6.56 -14.45
C ARG A 108 6.94 7.62 -15.46
N GLU A 109 7.63 7.73 -16.60
CA GLU A 109 7.24 8.65 -17.67
C GLU A 109 5.89 8.28 -18.29
N LEU A 110 5.64 6.99 -18.52
CA LEU A 110 4.34 6.50 -19.00
C LEU A 110 3.21 6.84 -18.02
N HIS A 111 3.42 6.62 -16.72
CA HIS A 111 2.46 7.01 -15.69
C HIS A 111 2.17 8.51 -15.69
N TYR A 112 3.20 9.35 -15.87
CA TYR A 112 3.01 10.80 -15.98
C TYR A 112 2.16 11.18 -17.20
N LYS A 113 2.46 10.60 -18.38
CA LYS A 113 1.70 10.84 -19.62
C LYS A 113 0.24 10.40 -19.49
N LEU A 114 0.00 9.24 -18.87
CA LEU A 114 -1.34 8.70 -18.64
C LEU A 114 -2.17 9.62 -17.74
N ASN A 115 -1.61 10.05 -16.60
CA ASN A 115 -2.28 11.00 -15.70
C ASN A 115 -2.61 12.33 -16.40
N LYS A 116 -1.74 12.80 -17.31
CA LYS A 116 -2.00 14.01 -18.11
C LYS A 116 -3.17 13.81 -19.07
N ALA A 117 -3.21 12.67 -19.76
CA ALA A 117 -4.30 12.31 -20.67
C ALA A 117 -5.64 12.19 -19.94
N GLU A 118 -5.67 11.56 -18.77
CA GLU A 118 -6.87 11.45 -17.93
C GLU A 118 -7.42 12.82 -17.52
N LYS A 119 -6.54 13.76 -17.14
CA LYS A 119 -6.95 15.15 -16.85
C LYS A 119 -7.54 15.84 -18.08
N MET A 120 -6.95 15.66 -19.25
CA MET A 120 -7.48 16.23 -20.49
C MET A 120 -8.85 15.64 -20.85
N ILE A 121 -9.02 14.33 -20.73
CA ILE A 121 -10.32 13.65 -20.95
C ILE A 121 -11.35 14.16 -19.95
N SER A 122 -11.00 14.30 -18.68
CA SER A 122 -11.87 14.87 -17.65
C SER A 122 -12.31 16.28 -18.00
N ASN A 123 -11.39 17.14 -18.44
CA ASN A 123 -11.71 18.51 -18.85
C ASN A 123 -12.63 18.54 -20.08
N ILE A 124 -12.36 17.72 -21.09
CA ILE A 124 -13.22 17.58 -22.28
C ILE A 124 -14.61 17.12 -21.86
N ARG A 125 -14.72 16.15 -20.94
CA ARG A 125 -16.00 15.64 -20.46
C ARG A 125 -16.81 16.73 -19.75
N VAL A 126 -16.14 17.55 -18.93
CA VAL A 126 -16.78 18.72 -18.28
C VAL A 126 -17.24 19.74 -19.32
N MET A 127 -16.43 20.03 -20.34
CA MET A 127 -16.81 20.94 -21.42
C MET A 127 -18.00 20.41 -22.24
N VAL A 128 -18.01 19.13 -22.62
CA VAL A 128 -19.16 18.50 -23.31
C VAL A 128 -20.42 18.56 -22.44
N THR A 129 -20.32 18.30 -21.12
CA THR A 129 -21.48 18.44 -20.23
C THR A 129 -21.92 19.90 -20.03
N GLN A 130 -21.03 20.88 -20.20
CA GLN A 130 -21.38 22.30 -20.19
C GLN A 130 -21.95 22.76 -21.53
N ASP A 131 -21.49 22.19 -22.64
CA ASP A 131 -22.00 22.43 -23.99
C ASP A 131 -23.38 21.78 -24.19
N ASP A 132 -23.64 20.61 -23.59
CA ASP A 132 -25.00 20.01 -23.52
C ASP A 132 -25.97 20.87 -22.70
N VAL A 133 -25.49 21.71 -21.77
CA VAL A 133 -26.29 22.72 -21.05
C VAL A 133 -26.36 24.05 -21.83
N ARG A 134 -25.46 24.27 -22.81
CA ARG A 134 -25.37 25.48 -23.64
C ARG A 134 -25.87 25.29 -25.08
N TYR A 135 -26.48 24.16 -25.42
CA TYR A 135 -27.33 23.98 -26.62
C TYR A 135 -28.64 24.80 -26.49
N SER A 136 -28.50 26.10 -26.23
CA SER A 136 -29.53 27.13 -26.36
C SER A 136 -29.06 28.33 -27.20
N HIS A 137 -27.89 28.31 -27.84
CA HIS A 137 -27.45 29.42 -28.69
C HIS A 137 -26.86 28.92 -30.02
N ASP A 138 -27.79 28.53 -30.90
CA ASP A 138 -27.61 28.07 -32.30
C ASP A 138 -27.02 29.13 -33.27
N GLU A 139 -26.73 30.35 -32.82
CA GLU A 139 -26.35 31.43 -33.74
C GLU A 139 -24.86 31.45 -34.10
N GLU A 140 -23.95 31.12 -33.17
CA GLU A 140 -22.50 31.20 -33.43
C GLU A 140 -22.00 30.08 -34.37
N ILE A 141 -22.64 28.90 -34.33
CA ILE A 141 -22.31 27.77 -35.22
C ILE A 141 -22.79 28.05 -36.65
N ARG A 142 -23.90 28.81 -36.81
CA ARG A 142 -24.43 29.21 -38.13
C ARG A 142 -23.48 30.16 -38.86
N ASP A 143 -22.92 31.13 -38.15
CA ASP A 143 -21.98 32.09 -38.73
C ASP A 143 -20.64 31.45 -39.12
N LEU A 144 -20.18 30.45 -38.34
CA LEU A 144 -18.98 29.69 -38.68
C LEU A 144 -19.19 28.84 -39.94
N LEU A 145 -20.34 28.18 -40.10
CA LEU A 145 -20.65 27.35 -41.27
C LEU A 145 -20.92 28.19 -42.54
N SER A 146 -21.51 29.38 -42.43
CA SER A 146 -21.71 30.28 -43.57
C SER A 146 -20.39 30.84 -44.13
N SER A 147 -19.40 31.08 -43.26
CA SER A 147 -18.06 31.52 -43.65
C SER A 147 -17.25 30.47 -44.43
N ILE A 148 -17.53 29.18 -44.21
CA ILE A 148 -16.86 28.04 -44.85
C ILE A 148 -17.42 27.78 -46.27
N ASN A 149 -18.75 27.89 -46.43
CA ASN A 149 -19.40 27.69 -47.73
C ASN A 149 -19.13 28.82 -48.74
N ASN A 150 -18.87 30.04 -48.28
CA ASN A 150 -18.54 31.16 -49.18
C ASN A 150 -17.07 31.17 -49.65
N ARG A 151 -16.19 30.35 -49.06
CA ARG A 151 -14.78 30.21 -49.48
C ARG A 151 -14.52 29.05 -50.45
N SER A 152 -15.50 28.17 -50.68
CA SER A 152 -15.35 26.96 -51.49
C SER A 152 -15.87 27.08 -52.93
N PHE A 153 -16.38 28.25 -53.34
CA PHE A 153 -16.73 28.55 -54.74
C PHE A 153 -16.13 29.88 -55.20
N LYS A 154 -14.83 29.86 -55.50
CA LYS A 154 -14.15 30.62 -56.59
C LYS A 154 -12.66 30.22 -56.61
N ILE A 155 -12.42 28.99 -57.06
CA ILE A 155 -11.21 28.66 -57.82
C ILE A 155 -11.65 28.70 -59.28
N SER A 156 -11.33 29.80 -59.96
CA SER A 156 -11.08 29.96 -61.40
C SER A 156 -10.58 31.37 -61.61
#